data_AF-A0A258E1S4-F1
#
_entry.id   AF-A0A258E1S4-F1
#
_cell.length_a   1.000
_cell.length_b   1.000
_cell.length_c   1.000
_cell.angle_alpha   90.00
_cell.angle_beta   90.00
_cell.angle_gamma   90.00
#
_symmetry.space_group_name_H-M   'P 1'
#
loop_
_entity.id
_entity.type
_entity.pdbx_description
1 polymer ?
#
loop_
_entity_poly.entity_id
_entity_poly.type
_entity_poly.pdbx_seq_one_letter_code
_entity_poly.pdbx_strand_id
1 'polypeptide(L)'
;MENNNLEFLKKSLKFLGFGTSLNAALEAKVSERQEFFKIGVSADFNARQKDGSLVKDKVNYELNFSRSSKPYHYFLDSVKVTLNEQIQSTFSYGKGNDVTAKEAYNLLRGASIHKKAILNRQMDNGLLASGEVGQMKEGSGEKIDSIWIKLDFEKRNEQGTFSYKKFYPDHGFHLETELSRFP
;
A
#
# COMPACT_ATOMS: atom_id res chain seq x y z
N MET A 1 -14.89 20.40 -16.15
CA MET A 1 -13.62 20.01 -15.48
C MET A 1 -13.76 18.67 -14.74
N GLU A 2 -14.43 17.68 -15.34
CA GLU A 2 -14.57 16.31 -14.78
C GLU A 2 -13.38 15.41 -15.18
N ASN A 3 -12.78 15.68 -16.35
CA ASN A 3 -11.64 14.91 -16.89
C ASN A 3 -10.40 14.90 -15.99
N ASN A 4 -10.16 15.93 -15.19
CA ASN A 4 -8.93 16.02 -14.41
C ASN A 4 -8.88 14.99 -13.27
N ASN A 5 -10.01 14.71 -12.60
CA ASN A 5 -10.04 13.74 -11.49
C ASN A 5 -10.00 12.30 -12.02
N LEU A 6 -10.74 12.00 -13.08
CA LEU A 6 -10.75 10.68 -13.70
C LEU A 6 -9.36 10.29 -14.24
N GLU A 7 -8.69 11.20 -14.95
CA GLU A 7 -7.32 10.97 -15.42
C GLU A 7 -6.32 10.80 -14.27
N PHE A 8 -6.49 11.56 -13.18
CA PHE A 8 -5.72 11.37 -11.96
C PHE A 8 -5.91 9.96 -11.38
N LEU A 9 -7.15 9.47 -11.27
CA LEU A 9 -7.43 8.13 -10.75
C LEU A 9 -6.82 7.05 -11.64
N LYS A 10 -6.93 7.15 -12.97
CA LYS A 10 -6.30 6.19 -13.91
C LYS A 10 -4.78 6.17 -13.73
N LYS A 11 -4.16 7.35 -13.62
CA LYS A 11 -2.72 7.47 -13.40
C LYS A 11 -2.30 6.88 -12.05
N SER A 12 -3.09 7.12 -11.00
CA SER A 12 -2.88 6.52 -9.68
C SER A 12 -2.97 5.00 -9.75
N LEU A 13 -4.02 4.42 -10.34
CA LEU A 13 -4.15 2.97 -10.50
C LEU A 13 -2.97 2.34 -11.26
N LYS A 14 -2.46 3.04 -12.29
CA LYS A 14 -1.25 2.63 -13.00
C LYS A 14 -0.03 2.58 -12.07
N PHE A 15 0.24 3.63 -11.29
CA PHE A 15 1.36 3.65 -10.34
C PHE A 15 1.22 2.65 -9.20
N LEU A 16 -0.01 2.35 -8.81
CA LEU A 16 -0.32 1.34 -7.79
C LEU A 16 -0.14 -0.09 -8.31
N GLY A 17 0.16 -0.28 -9.59
CA GLY A 17 0.46 -1.58 -10.18
C GLY A 17 -0.75 -2.30 -10.76
N PHE A 18 -1.91 -1.62 -10.89
CA PHE A 18 -3.10 -2.18 -11.54
C PHE A 18 -3.12 -1.95 -13.06
N GLY A 19 -2.19 -1.14 -13.58
CA GLY A 19 -2.09 -0.87 -15.01
C GLY A 19 -3.30 -0.08 -15.55
N THR A 20 -3.78 -0.48 -16.73
CA THR A 20 -4.89 0.20 -17.44
C THR A 20 -6.13 -0.67 -17.60
N SER A 21 -6.11 -1.91 -17.13
CA SER A 21 -7.22 -2.87 -17.29
C SER A 21 -8.51 -2.39 -16.60
N LEU A 22 -8.38 -1.62 -15.53
CA LEU A 22 -9.50 -1.08 -14.75
C LEU A 22 -10.08 0.22 -15.31
N ASN A 23 -9.45 0.85 -16.30
CA ASN A 23 -9.83 2.19 -16.75
C ASN A 23 -11.26 2.24 -17.29
N ALA A 24 -11.64 1.27 -18.14
CA ALA A 24 -12.99 1.22 -18.71
C ALA A 24 -14.08 1.01 -17.64
N ALA A 25 -13.82 0.12 -16.67
CA ALA A 25 -14.73 -0.11 -15.55
C ALA A 25 -14.87 1.13 -14.66
N LEU A 26 -13.76 1.82 -14.40
CA LEU A 26 -13.74 3.07 -13.64
C LEU A 26 -14.53 4.17 -14.36
N GLU A 27 -14.32 4.35 -15.67
CA GLU A 27 -15.04 5.33 -16.50
C GLU A 27 -16.56 5.10 -16.45
N ALA A 28 -16.99 3.84 -16.61
CA ALA A 28 -18.40 3.48 -16.52
C ALA A 28 -18.99 3.82 -15.14
N LYS A 29 -18.30 3.45 -14.05
CA LYS A 29 -18.77 3.67 -12.67
C LYS A 29 -18.84 5.13 -12.28
N VAL A 30 -17.88 5.93 -12.73
CA VAL A 30 -17.88 7.39 -12.54
C VAL A 30 -19.01 8.04 -13.34
N SER A 31 -19.26 7.58 -14.58
CA SER A 31 -20.35 8.08 -15.43
C SER A 31 -21.74 7.75 -14.86
N GLU A 32 -21.89 6.60 -14.19
CA GLU A 32 -23.09 6.22 -13.44
C GLU A 32 -23.33 7.09 -12.19
N ARG A 33 -22.38 7.95 -11.80
CA ARG A 33 -22.44 8.84 -10.63
C ARG A 33 -22.72 8.11 -9.30
N GLN A 34 -22.30 6.85 -9.18
CA GLN A 34 -22.44 6.09 -7.94
C GLN A 34 -21.66 6.77 -6.81
N GLU A 35 -22.24 6.84 -5.60
CA GLU A 35 -21.56 7.42 -4.44
C GLU A 35 -20.47 6.50 -3.90
N PHE A 36 -20.72 5.19 -3.91
CA PHE A 36 -19.78 4.16 -3.50
C PHE A 36 -19.80 3.03 -4.53
N PHE A 37 -18.63 2.59 -4.96
CA PHE A 37 -18.54 1.45 -5.86
C PHE A 37 -17.24 0.68 -5.63
N LYS A 38 -17.21 -0.55 -6.17
CA LYS A 38 -16.07 -1.44 -6.07
C LYS A 38 -15.67 -1.96 -7.43
N ILE A 39 -14.37 -2.14 -7.64
CA ILE A 39 -13.83 -2.77 -8.84
C ILE A 39 -12.93 -3.93 -8.40
N GLY A 40 -13.25 -5.14 -8.90
CA GLY A 40 -12.45 -6.34 -8.67
C GLY A 40 -11.44 -6.58 -9.78
N VAL A 41 -10.23 -7.03 -9.42
CA VAL A 41 -9.22 -7.54 -10.36
C VAL A 41 -8.46 -8.69 -9.73
N SER A 42 -8.10 -9.69 -10.53
CA SER A 42 -7.30 -10.82 -10.10
C SER A 42 -5.94 -10.81 -10.81
N ALA A 43 -4.91 -11.29 -10.11
CA ALA A 43 -3.58 -11.49 -10.68
C ALA A 43 -2.98 -12.79 -10.16
N ASP A 44 -2.17 -13.43 -11.02
CA ASP A 44 -1.41 -14.62 -10.66
C ASP A 44 0.06 -14.24 -10.44
N PHE A 45 0.65 -14.72 -9.35
CA PHE A 45 2.07 -14.55 -9.03
C PHE A 45 2.77 -15.89 -8.93
N ASN A 46 4.02 -15.96 -9.40
CA ASN A 46 4.86 -17.14 -9.20
C ASN A 46 5.64 -16.99 -7.89
N ALA A 47 5.31 -17.81 -6.91
CA ALA A 47 5.99 -17.90 -5.63
C ALA A 47 7.04 -19.00 -5.64
N ARG A 48 8.30 -18.62 -5.48
CA ARG A 48 9.39 -19.58 -5.26
C ARG A 48 9.37 -20.07 -3.81
N GLN A 49 9.27 -21.38 -3.65
CA GLN A 49 9.33 -22.08 -2.36
C GLN A 49 10.78 -22.34 -1.95
N LYS A 50 10.97 -22.74 -0.68
CA LYS A 50 12.31 -23.04 -0.13
C LYS A 50 13.02 -24.20 -0.82
N ASP A 51 12.24 -25.16 -1.33
CA ASP A 51 12.73 -26.31 -2.10
C ASP A 51 13.06 -25.96 -3.57
N GLY A 52 12.87 -24.70 -3.97
CA GLY A 52 13.09 -24.23 -5.32
C GLY A 52 11.90 -24.41 -6.27
N SER A 53 10.80 -25.04 -5.84
CA SER A 53 9.59 -25.17 -6.64
C SER A 53 8.89 -23.83 -6.86
N LEU A 54 8.16 -23.72 -7.96
CA LEU A 54 7.34 -22.56 -8.28
C LEU A 54 5.88 -22.93 -8.08
N VAL A 55 5.24 -22.26 -7.12
CA VAL A 55 3.81 -22.36 -6.87
C VAL A 55 3.13 -21.11 -7.43
N LYS A 56 1.97 -21.28 -8.07
CA LYS A 56 1.16 -20.15 -8.51
C LYS A 56 0.26 -19.70 -7.37
N ASP A 57 0.46 -18.46 -6.95
CA ASP A 57 -0.44 -17.75 -6.04
C ASP A 57 -1.50 -17.01 -6.84
N LYS A 58 -2.77 -17.19 -6.45
CA LYS A 58 -3.89 -16.38 -6.94
C LYS A 58 -4.17 -15.25 -5.98
N VAL A 59 -4.23 -14.03 -6.49
CA VAL A 59 -4.50 -12.84 -5.69
C VAL A 59 -5.71 -12.11 -6.26
N ASN A 60 -6.70 -11.87 -5.41
CA ASN A 60 -7.88 -11.07 -5.72
C ASN A 60 -7.78 -9.71 -5.02
N TYR A 61 -7.94 -8.63 -5.77
CA TYR A 61 -7.96 -7.26 -5.31
C TYR A 61 -9.37 -6.70 -5.50
N GLU A 62 -9.93 -6.12 -4.43
CA GLU A 62 -11.19 -5.38 -4.44
C GLU A 62 -10.88 -3.93 -4.07
N LEU A 63 -10.96 -3.04 -5.05
CA LEU A 63 -10.69 -1.62 -4.90
C LEU A 63 -12.00 -0.90 -4.56
N ASN A 64 -12.03 -0.23 -3.41
CA ASN A 64 -13.20 0.49 -2.90
C ASN A 64 -13.05 1.98 -3.18
N PHE A 65 -14.03 2.55 -3.88
CA PHE A 65 -14.06 3.97 -4.23
C PHE A 65 -15.25 4.67 -3.60
N SER A 66 -15.06 5.94 -3.27
CA SER A 66 -16.13 6.85 -2.85
C SER A 66 -16.10 8.15 -3.62
N ARG A 67 -17.29 8.73 -3.77
CA ARG A 67 -17.48 10.10 -4.24
C ARG A 67 -17.30 11.04 -3.06
N SER A 68 -16.55 12.11 -3.28
CA SER A 68 -16.39 13.16 -2.27
C SER A 68 -17.60 14.08 -2.20
N SER A 69 -17.70 14.84 -1.10
CA SER A 69 -18.65 15.95 -0.97
C SER A 69 -18.40 17.09 -1.95
N LYS A 70 -17.17 17.23 -2.48
CA LYS A 70 -16.85 18.17 -3.56
C LYS A 70 -17.39 17.63 -4.90
N PRO A 71 -17.94 18.49 -5.75
CA PRO A 71 -18.51 18.06 -7.02
C PRO A 71 -17.44 17.43 -7.92
N TYR A 72 -17.77 16.28 -8.52
CA TYR A 72 -16.94 15.58 -9.53
C TYR A 72 -15.60 15.03 -9.06
N HIS A 73 -15.46 14.70 -7.78
CA HIS A 73 -14.26 14.08 -7.24
C HIS A 73 -14.55 12.69 -6.67
N TYR A 74 -13.75 11.73 -7.11
CA TYR A 74 -13.71 10.36 -6.61
C TYR A 74 -12.35 10.05 -6.01
N PHE A 75 -12.34 9.16 -5.01
CA PHE A 75 -11.14 8.70 -4.32
C PHE A 75 -11.12 7.17 -4.23
N LEU A 76 -9.92 6.60 -4.23
CA LEU A 76 -9.68 5.22 -3.84
C LEU A 76 -9.46 5.19 -2.33
N ASP A 77 -10.41 4.64 -1.58
CA ASP A 77 -10.38 4.66 -0.12
C ASP A 77 -9.58 3.49 0.45
N SER A 78 -9.74 2.32 -0.18
CA SER A 78 -9.06 1.11 0.27
C SER A 78 -8.99 0.05 -0.81
N VAL A 79 -8.03 -0.87 -0.64
CA VAL A 79 -7.92 -2.09 -1.44
C VAL A 79 -7.92 -3.28 -0.50
N LYS A 80 -8.94 -4.13 -0.63
CA LYS A 80 -8.99 -5.44 0.03
C LYS A 80 -8.25 -6.45 -0.86
N VAL A 81 -7.29 -7.16 -0.29
CA VAL A 81 -6.46 -8.13 -1.00
C VAL A 81 -6.67 -9.50 -0.38
N THR A 82 -6.90 -10.50 -1.20
CA THR A 82 -7.11 -11.89 -0.80
C THR A 82 -6.11 -12.78 -1.54
N LEU A 83 -5.21 -13.44 -0.81
CA LEU A 83 -4.23 -14.38 -1.32
C LEU A 83 -4.73 -15.82 -1.10
N ASN A 84 -4.83 -16.58 -2.20
CA ASN A 84 -5.24 -18.00 -2.24
C ASN A 84 -6.54 -18.28 -1.46
N GLU A 85 -7.48 -17.33 -1.41
CA GLU A 85 -8.75 -17.40 -0.67
C GLU A 85 -8.62 -17.64 0.85
N GLN A 86 -7.41 -17.60 1.39
CA GLN A 86 -7.10 -17.96 2.77
C GLN A 86 -6.69 -16.75 3.59
N ILE A 87 -5.82 -15.90 3.02
CA ILE A 87 -5.23 -14.76 3.73
C ILE A 87 -5.82 -13.49 3.13
N GLN A 88 -6.40 -12.64 3.97
CA GLN A 88 -7.00 -11.39 3.54
C GLN A 88 -6.50 -10.22 4.39
N SER A 89 -6.27 -9.08 3.75
CA SER A 89 -5.97 -7.81 4.43
C SER A 89 -6.57 -6.64 3.65
N THR A 90 -6.96 -5.57 4.34
CA THR A 90 -7.45 -4.34 3.70
C THR A 90 -6.45 -3.21 3.93
N PHE A 91 -6.02 -2.56 2.85
CA PHE A 91 -5.09 -1.45 2.88
C PHE A 91 -5.85 -0.15 2.62
N SER A 92 -5.79 0.81 3.53
CA SER A 92 -6.36 2.15 3.30
C SER A 92 -5.44 2.99 2.42
N TYR A 93 -6.05 3.80 1.55
CA TYR A 93 -5.37 4.64 0.56
C TYR A 93 -5.68 6.12 0.79
N GLY A 94 -4.90 7.00 0.17
CA GLY A 94 -5.11 8.46 0.28
C GLY A 94 -4.54 9.05 1.58
N LYS A 95 -3.89 8.23 2.41
CA LYS A 95 -3.11 8.66 3.57
C LYS A 95 -1.63 8.82 3.25
N GLY A 96 -1.25 8.59 1.99
CA GLY A 96 0.12 8.70 1.51
C GLY A 96 0.96 7.46 1.78
N ASN A 97 1.99 7.25 0.94
CA ASN A 97 2.81 6.04 0.93
C ASN A 97 2.00 4.73 0.70
N ASP A 98 0.97 4.82 -0.15
CA ASP A 98 0.02 3.75 -0.41
C ASP A 98 0.71 2.44 -0.85
N VAL A 99 0.15 1.31 -0.43
CA VAL A 99 0.71 -0.03 -0.68
C VAL A 99 0.30 -0.49 -2.09
N THR A 100 1.23 -0.60 -3.02
CA THR A 100 0.98 -1.10 -4.38
C THR A 100 0.50 -2.55 -4.40
N ALA A 101 -0.07 -3.00 -5.53
CA ALA A 101 -0.57 -4.36 -5.70
C ALA A 101 0.48 -5.45 -5.38
N LYS A 102 1.73 -5.25 -5.84
CA LYS A 102 2.85 -6.17 -5.58
C LYS A 102 3.32 -6.13 -4.13
N GLU A 103 3.35 -4.94 -3.52
CA GLU A 103 3.70 -4.80 -2.10
C GLU A 103 2.65 -5.46 -1.20
N ALA A 104 1.36 -5.31 -1.51
CA ALA A 104 0.29 -5.97 -0.79
C ALA A 104 0.43 -7.50 -0.88
N TYR A 105 0.68 -8.03 -2.07
CA TYR A 105 0.96 -9.45 -2.26
C TYR A 105 2.14 -9.92 -1.39
N ASN A 106 3.27 -9.20 -1.43
CA ASN A 106 4.47 -9.53 -0.63
C ASN A 106 4.17 -9.52 0.87
N LEU A 107 3.42 -8.52 1.35
CA LEU A 107 2.98 -8.41 2.73
C LEU A 107 2.13 -9.61 3.16
N LEU A 108 1.14 -10.01 2.35
CA LEU A 108 0.29 -11.18 2.64
C LEU A 108 1.07 -12.48 2.63
N ARG A 109 2.14 -12.57 1.84
CA ARG A 109 3.09 -13.68 1.86
C ARG A 109 4.05 -13.67 3.05
N GLY A 110 3.98 -12.65 3.91
CA GLY A 110 4.83 -12.49 5.08
C GLY A 110 6.23 -11.94 4.78
N ALA A 111 6.47 -11.42 3.58
CA ALA A 111 7.66 -10.66 3.28
C ALA A 111 7.54 -9.22 3.82
N SER A 112 8.69 -8.61 4.13
CA SER A 112 8.76 -7.19 4.45
C SER A 112 8.82 -6.38 3.16
N ILE A 113 8.19 -5.21 3.14
CA ILE A 113 8.31 -4.23 2.06
C ILE A 113 9.13 -3.04 2.53
N HIS A 114 9.82 -2.40 1.60
CA HIS A 114 10.62 -1.21 1.86
C HIS A 114 9.87 0.03 1.41
N LYS A 115 9.68 0.99 2.32
CA LYS A 115 9.01 2.25 2.04
C LYS A 115 9.88 3.43 2.48
N LYS A 116 9.80 4.54 1.75
CA LYS A 116 10.32 5.83 2.25
C LYS A 116 9.21 6.54 3.00
N ALA A 117 9.49 7.00 4.22
CA ALA A 117 8.51 7.70 5.06
C ALA A 117 9.14 8.96 5.65
N ILE A 118 8.36 10.03 5.75
CA ILE A 118 8.73 11.22 6.50
C ILE A 118 8.39 10.94 7.96
N LEU A 119 9.38 10.70 8.82
CA LEU A 119 9.12 10.39 10.22
C LEU A 119 8.97 11.69 11.02
N ASN A 120 7.73 12.01 11.40
CA ASN A 120 7.49 12.97 12.46
C ASN A 120 7.60 12.21 13.78
N ARG A 121 8.80 12.27 14.40
CA ARG A 121 9.17 11.53 15.62
C ARG A 121 8.24 11.78 16.83
N GLN A 122 7.30 12.73 16.73
CA GLN A 122 6.25 12.98 17.73
C GLN A 122 4.92 12.25 17.46
N MET A 123 4.72 11.62 16.29
CA MET A 123 3.47 10.95 15.89
C MET A 123 3.72 9.49 15.49
N ASP A 124 4.10 8.65 16.45
CA ASP A 124 4.49 7.25 16.21
C ASP A 124 3.35 6.28 15.81
N ASN A 125 2.10 6.77 15.71
CA ASN A 125 0.93 5.92 15.38
C ASN A 125 0.34 6.12 13.97
N GLY A 126 0.92 6.99 13.13
CA GLY A 126 0.47 7.16 11.74
C GLY A 126 1.28 6.34 10.74
N LEU A 127 0.65 5.72 9.75
CA LEU A 127 1.32 5.51 8.46
C LEU A 127 1.33 6.91 7.80
N LEU A 128 2.53 7.47 7.63
CA LEU A 128 2.73 8.90 7.38
C LEU A 128 2.39 9.30 5.94
N ALA A 129 1.84 10.51 5.84
CA ALA A 129 1.51 11.22 4.62
C ALA A 129 2.73 11.42 3.72
N SER A 130 2.63 10.96 2.47
CA SER A 130 3.37 11.55 1.36
C SER A 130 2.73 12.91 1.07
N GLY A 131 3.11 13.92 1.86
CA GLY A 131 2.94 15.30 1.44
C GLY A 131 3.68 15.51 0.13
N GLU A 132 3.10 16.30 -0.77
CA GLU A 132 3.79 16.78 -1.97
C GLU A 132 5.17 17.31 -1.57
N VAL A 133 6.18 17.07 -2.42
CA VAL A 133 7.54 17.64 -2.31
C VAL A 133 7.48 19.14 -2.66
N GLY A 134 6.56 19.86 -2.05
CA GLY A 134 6.26 21.26 -2.25
C GLY A 134 6.35 21.96 -0.90
N GLN A 135 7.48 22.65 -0.70
CA GLN A 135 7.81 23.48 0.46
C GLN A 135 8.19 22.69 1.73
N MET A 136 9.40 22.11 1.67
CA MET A 136 10.18 21.85 2.88
C MET A 136 10.33 23.18 3.63
N LYS A 137 9.75 23.31 4.83
CA LYS A 137 10.14 24.39 5.74
C LYS A 137 11.51 24.02 6.32
N GLU A 138 12.55 24.73 5.91
CA GLU A 138 13.84 24.68 6.60
C GLU A 138 13.61 24.92 8.10
N GLY A 139 13.80 23.88 8.92
CA GLY A 139 13.67 23.95 10.38
C GLY A 139 12.70 22.96 11.02
N SER A 140 11.85 22.24 10.27
CA SER A 140 11.16 21.06 10.84
C SER A 140 12.11 19.87 10.78
N GLY A 141 12.45 19.26 11.93
CA GLY A 141 13.35 18.10 12.03
C GLY A 141 12.80 16.80 11.43
N GLU A 142 12.04 16.89 10.33
CA GLU A 142 11.41 15.79 9.62
C GLU A 142 12.48 15.08 8.77
N LYS A 143 12.95 13.93 9.23
CA LYS A 143 13.87 13.09 8.47
C LYS A 143 13.07 12.16 7.55
N ILE A 144 13.45 12.13 6.28
CA ILE A 144 13.03 11.07 5.36
C ILE A 144 13.84 9.83 5.71
N ASP A 145 13.19 8.82 6.25
CA ASP A 145 13.81 7.55 6.59
C ASP A 145 13.24 6.39 5.76
N SER A 146 14.08 5.39 5.59
CA SER A 146 13.75 4.16 4.86
C SER A 146 13.25 3.12 5.84
N ILE A 147 11.96 2.81 5.83
CA ILE A 147 11.35 1.88 6.79
C ILE A 147 11.01 0.55 6.13
N TRP A 148 11.23 -0.53 6.85
CA TRP A 148 10.70 -1.85 6.48
C TRP A 148 9.38 -2.10 7.20
N ILE A 149 8.39 -2.57 6.46
CA ILE A 149 7.05 -2.85 6.98
C ILE A 149 6.72 -4.31 6.73
N LYS A 150 6.20 -5.00 7.74
CA LYS A 150 5.72 -6.39 7.66
C LYS A 150 4.35 -6.54 8.32
N LEU A 151 3.53 -7.47 7.86
CA LEU A 151 2.29 -7.83 8.57
C LEU A 151 2.58 -8.69 9.80
N ASP A 152 1.88 -8.39 10.88
CA ASP A 152 1.83 -9.19 12.09
C ASP A 152 0.61 -10.13 12.03
N PHE A 153 0.85 -11.40 11.67
CA PHE A 153 -0.24 -12.37 11.54
C PHE A 153 -0.88 -12.78 12.87
N GLU A 154 -0.23 -12.48 14.00
CA GLU A 154 -0.71 -12.78 15.35
C GLU A 154 -1.64 -11.69 15.89
N LYS A 155 -1.58 -10.47 15.34
CA LYS A 155 -2.35 -9.33 15.80
C LYS A 155 -3.22 -8.78 14.69
N ARG A 156 -4.54 -8.78 14.92
CA ARG A 156 -5.51 -8.12 14.05
C ARG A 156 -6.03 -6.87 14.73
N ASN A 157 -6.29 -5.83 13.94
CA ASN A 157 -7.02 -4.66 14.40
C ASN A 157 -8.53 -4.95 14.50
N GLU A 158 -9.29 -4.00 15.05
CA GLU A 158 -10.75 -4.10 15.23
C GLU A 158 -11.52 -4.30 13.91
N GLN A 159 -10.90 -3.99 12.77
CA GLN A 159 -11.43 -4.18 11.42
C GLN A 159 -11.03 -5.53 10.81
N GLY A 160 -10.45 -6.45 11.60
CA GLY A 160 -10.03 -7.78 11.17
C GLY A 160 -8.80 -7.80 10.25
N THR A 161 -8.11 -6.67 10.10
CA THR A 161 -6.92 -6.49 9.26
C THR A 161 -5.65 -6.73 10.09
N PHE A 162 -4.62 -7.33 9.50
CA PHE A 162 -3.34 -7.56 10.20
C PHE A 162 -2.65 -6.24 10.57
N SER A 163 -2.12 -6.18 11.78
CA SER A 163 -1.34 -5.03 12.25
C SER A 163 0.02 -4.96 11.55
N TYR A 164 0.61 -3.77 11.47
CA TYR A 164 1.93 -3.58 10.88
C TYR A 164 3.03 -3.63 11.95
N LYS A 165 4.09 -4.39 11.68
CA LYS A 165 5.40 -4.27 12.34
C LYS A 165 6.29 -3.36 11.47
N LYS A 166 6.78 -2.27 12.06
CA LYS A 166 7.68 -1.31 11.41
C LYS A 166 9.10 -1.54 11.94
N PHE A 167 10.09 -1.52 11.05
CA PHE A 167 11.50 -1.60 11.39
C PHE A 167 12.21 -0.39 10.81
N TYR A 168 12.83 0.39 11.69
CA TYR A 168 13.59 1.59 11.34
C TYR A 168 15.09 1.28 11.19
N PRO A 169 15.83 1.97 10.30
CA PRO A 169 17.25 1.74 10.09
C PRO A 169 18.10 1.96 11.36
N ASP A 170 17.68 2.90 12.21
CA ASP A 170 18.39 3.32 13.43
C ASP A 170 18.37 2.28 14.57
N HIS A 171 17.81 1.09 14.37
CA HIS A 171 17.96 -0.01 15.34
C HIS A 171 19.36 -0.66 15.24
N GLY A 172 20.41 0.12 15.50
CA GLY A 172 21.70 -0.26 16.12
C GLY A 172 22.52 -1.45 15.56
N PHE A 173 22.08 -2.13 14.51
CA PHE A 173 22.75 -3.31 13.98
C PHE A 173 23.78 -2.89 12.94
N HIS A 174 24.99 -2.62 13.41
CA HIS A 174 26.14 -2.40 12.54
C HIS A 174 26.69 -3.76 12.12
N LEU A 175 26.31 -4.20 10.92
CA LEU A 175 26.75 -5.49 10.36
C LEU A 175 28.27 -5.67 10.44
N GLU A 176 29.04 -4.62 10.16
CA GLU A 176 30.51 -4.63 10.27
C GLU A 176 30.98 -4.85 11.72
N THR A 177 30.34 -4.19 12.69
CA THR A 177 30.63 -4.35 14.12
C THR A 177 30.29 -5.76 14.62
N GLU A 178 29.19 -6.33 14.15
CA GLU A 178 28.76 -7.68 14.55
C GLU A 178 29.60 -8.76 13.87
N LEU A 179 29.98 -8.58 12.60
CA LEU A 179 30.92 -9.48 11.92
C LEU A 179 32.30 -9.50 12.57
N SER A 180 32.75 -8.36 13.12
CA SER A 180 34.01 -8.26 13.86
C SER A 180 34.00 -8.99 15.21
N ARG A 181 32.84 -9.43 15.70
CA ARG A 181 32.70 -10.20 16.95
C ARG A 181 32.82 -11.71 16.74
N PHE A 182 32.83 -12.18 15.49
CA PHE A 182 33.06 -13.58 15.17
C PHE A 182 34.51 -13.78 14.70
N PRO A 183 35.21 -14.81 15.21
CA PRO A 183 36.61 -15.07 14.87
C PRO A 183 36.81 -15.53 13.42
#